data_AF-A0AA46I5L4-F1
#
_entry.id   AF-A0AA46I5L4-F1
#
_cell.length_a   1.000
_cell.length_b   1.000
_cell.length_c   1.000
_cell.angle_alpha   90.00
_cell.angle_beta   90.00
_cell.angle_gamma   90.00
#
_symmetry.space_group_name_H-M   'P 1'
#
loop_
_entity.id
_entity.type
_entity.pdbx_description
1 polymer ?
#
loop_
_entity_poly.entity_id
_entity_poly.type
_entity_poly.pdbx_seq_one_letter_code
_entity_poly.pdbx_strand_id
1 'polypeptide(L)'
;MKKILIFHTAFIGDIVLSTPLIKKIKSLYNCKIDYVTTKAGSLILQNNPYLDNIFIYDKKGKDKGIKGAFNLVKKLRKENYDIAFVPHRYLRSSLIVFFSKIPVRIGYKNSEGKIFLNKLIEYRKDLHEVDRLLQLVQGINADILEKKIELFPNKNNQKKIDEIFEKNNIKNQKIIVIAPGSKWYTKMWPTEYFNEVIKRLENIENLKVILIGGKDEEKLKLIQTKNSVNLIGKTSLLDLAEIMKRADIVLTNDSSPIHIASAFEKPYIFAIFGATVKELGFYPYSKTSEIIENKGLYCRPCGLHGGNNCPEGHFKCMKQIKPDYVYEKIVKKLGENNG
;
A
#
# COMPACT_ATOMS: atom_id res chain seq x y z
N MET A 1 3.97 29.13 12.99
CA MET A 1 3.83 27.95 12.11
C MET A 1 3.43 26.77 12.98
N LYS A 2 2.35 26.05 12.65
CA LYS A 2 1.89 24.90 13.46
C LYS A 2 2.84 23.71 13.34
N LYS A 3 2.98 22.91 14.38
CA LYS A 3 3.65 21.60 14.36
C LYS A 3 2.62 20.49 14.47
N ILE A 4 2.55 19.65 13.44
CA ILE A 4 1.55 18.59 13.32
C ILE A 4 2.24 17.23 13.32
N LEU A 5 1.68 16.29 14.08
CA LEU A 5 2.12 14.90 14.11
C LEU A 5 1.07 14.01 13.42
N ILE A 6 1.49 13.12 12.54
CA ILE A 6 0.67 11.99 12.06
C ILE A 6 1.22 10.71 12.70
N PHE A 7 0.41 10.03 13.51
CA PHE A 7 0.80 8.78 14.17
C PHE A 7 0.14 7.58 13.49
N HIS A 8 0.87 6.89 12.62
CA HIS A 8 0.32 5.77 11.85
C HIS A 8 1.37 4.67 11.62
N THR A 9 1.21 3.56 12.36
CA THR A 9 2.17 2.45 12.40
C THR A 9 1.59 1.15 11.83
N ALA A 10 0.77 1.27 10.79
CA ALA A 10 0.12 0.16 10.11
C ALA A 10 1.03 -0.48 9.05
N PHE A 11 0.46 -1.32 8.16
CA PHE A 11 1.22 -1.94 7.07
C PHE A 11 1.51 -0.93 5.96
N ILE A 12 2.45 -1.27 5.08
CA ILE A 12 2.91 -0.39 3.99
C ILE A 12 1.73 0.11 3.15
N GLY A 13 0.75 -0.76 2.85
CA GLY A 13 -0.45 -0.40 2.11
C GLY A 13 -1.21 0.77 2.75
N ASP A 14 -1.52 0.67 4.04
CA ASP A 14 -2.20 1.73 4.79
C ASP A 14 -1.38 3.05 4.79
N ILE A 15 -0.05 2.94 4.93
CA ILE A 15 0.83 4.12 4.88
C ILE A 15 0.75 4.81 3.52
N VAL A 16 0.76 4.06 2.42
CA VAL A 16 0.60 4.62 1.07
C VAL A 16 -0.76 5.29 0.91
N LEU A 17 -1.84 4.65 1.37
CA LEU A 17 -3.20 5.21 1.33
C LEU A 17 -3.36 6.48 2.19
N SER A 18 -2.46 6.73 3.14
CA SER A 18 -2.44 7.94 3.96
C SER A 18 -1.71 9.14 3.34
N THR A 19 -1.01 8.96 2.23
CA THR A 19 -0.30 10.08 1.57
C THR A 19 -1.20 11.27 1.18
N PRO A 20 -2.47 11.09 0.75
CA PRO A 20 -3.37 12.22 0.49
C PRO A 20 -3.67 13.04 1.75
N LEU A 21 -3.72 12.40 2.92
CA LEU A 21 -3.92 13.09 4.21
C LEU A 21 -2.76 14.05 4.50
N ILE A 22 -1.52 13.64 4.22
CA ILE A 22 -0.32 14.47 4.42
C ILE A 22 -0.44 15.76 3.60
N LYS A 23 -0.70 15.63 2.29
CA LYS A 23 -0.85 16.78 1.39
C LYS A 23 -2.02 17.67 1.78
N LYS A 24 -3.16 17.07 2.16
CA LYS A 24 -4.33 17.84 2.59
C LYS A 24 -4.03 18.66 3.85
N ILE A 25 -3.36 18.08 4.86
CA ILE A 25 -2.91 18.83 6.04
C ILE A 25 -2.01 19.99 5.63
N LYS A 26 -1.01 19.75 4.77
CA LYS A 26 -0.08 20.78 4.30
C LYS A 26 -0.77 21.92 3.55
N SER A 27 -1.86 21.61 2.84
CA SER A 27 -2.66 22.63 2.12
C SER A 27 -3.55 23.48 3.04
N LEU A 28 -4.00 22.92 4.17
CA LEU A 28 -4.91 23.60 5.10
C LEU A 28 -4.19 24.46 6.13
N TYR A 29 -2.91 24.19 6.39
CA TYR A 29 -2.14 24.87 7.42
C TYR A 29 -0.76 25.28 6.92
N ASN A 30 -0.33 26.49 7.30
CA ASN A 30 1.10 26.80 7.31
C ASN A 30 1.77 26.04 8.48
N CYS A 31 2.25 24.83 8.22
CA CYS A 31 2.71 23.89 9.23
C CYS A 31 3.98 23.11 8.86
N LYS A 32 4.63 22.57 9.89
CA LYS A 32 5.52 21.42 9.82
C LYS A 32 4.76 20.13 10.09
N ILE A 33 5.07 19.07 9.35
CA ILE A 33 4.42 17.77 9.52
C ILE A 33 5.48 16.71 9.80
N ASP A 34 5.40 16.09 10.97
CA ASP A 34 6.19 14.93 11.30
C ASP A 34 5.33 13.67 11.30
N TYR A 35 5.93 12.53 10.95
CA TYR A 35 5.22 11.27 10.78
C TYR A 35 5.84 10.15 11.62
N VAL A 36 5.06 9.51 12.49
CA VAL A 36 5.49 8.30 13.22
C VAL A 36 5.00 7.05 12.49
N THR A 37 5.94 6.19 12.09
CA THR A 37 5.62 4.96 11.35
C THR A 37 6.60 3.83 11.62
N THR A 38 6.37 2.66 11.04
CA THR A 38 7.31 1.52 11.08
C THR A 38 8.51 1.77 10.17
N LYS A 39 9.58 0.96 10.29
CA LYS A 39 10.74 1.03 9.38
C LYS A 39 10.35 0.91 7.91
N ALA A 40 9.36 0.07 7.58
CA ALA A 40 8.89 -0.07 6.21
C ALA A 40 8.13 1.18 5.74
N GLY A 41 7.29 1.74 6.61
CA GLY A 41 6.59 3.00 6.34
C GLY A 41 7.54 4.19 6.13
N SER A 42 8.66 4.24 6.86
CA SER A 42 9.63 5.32 6.66
C SER A 42 10.34 5.23 5.31
N LEU A 43 10.64 4.02 4.84
CA LEU A 43 11.31 3.82 3.54
C LEU A 43 10.43 4.22 2.36
N ILE A 44 9.11 4.04 2.43
CA ILE A 44 8.19 4.46 1.36
C ILE A 44 7.89 5.98 1.40
N LEU A 45 8.00 6.61 2.58
CA LEU A 45 7.74 8.06 2.76
C LEU A 45 8.99 8.94 2.69
N GLN A 46 10.21 8.38 2.64
CA GLN A 46 11.47 9.11 2.90
C GLN A 46 11.73 10.37 2.04
N ASN A 47 11.12 10.46 0.86
CA ASN A 47 11.29 11.58 -0.06
C ASN A 47 10.02 12.44 -0.19
N ASN A 48 9.03 12.26 0.69
CA ASN A 48 7.79 13.02 0.62
C ASN A 48 8.05 14.49 0.98
N PRO A 49 7.84 15.45 0.06
CA PRO A 49 8.20 16.86 0.25
C PRO A 49 7.30 17.59 1.25
N TYR A 50 6.18 16.97 1.65
CA TYR A 50 5.25 17.56 2.61
C TYR A 50 5.60 17.21 4.06
N LEU A 51 6.54 16.27 4.27
CA LEU A 51 7.01 15.85 5.58
C LEU A 51 8.32 16.56 5.95
N ASP A 52 8.40 17.02 7.20
CA ASP A 52 9.59 17.61 7.79
C ASP A 52 10.47 16.53 8.43
N ASN A 53 9.89 15.60 9.19
CA ASN A 53 10.60 14.46 9.79
C ASN A 53 9.79 13.17 9.79
N ILE A 54 10.49 12.04 9.80
CA ILE A 54 9.90 10.71 9.99
C ILE A 54 10.50 10.03 11.21
N PHE A 55 9.68 9.75 12.21
CA PHE A 55 10.03 9.03 13.42
C PHE A 55 9.75 7.53 13.25
N ILE A 56 10.80 6.71 13.22
CA ILE A 56 10.66 5.26 13.16
C ILE A 56 10.31 4.73 14.55
N TYR A 57 9.18 4.03 14.64
CA TYR A 57 8.74 3.27 15.80
C TYR A 57 8.75 1.77 15.52
N ASP A 58 9.81 1.09 15.97
CA ASP A 58 10.00 -0.34 15.78
C ASP A 58 9.48 -1.14 16.99
N LYS A 59 8.16 -1.29 17.05
CA LYS A 59 7.46 -2.00 18.15
C LYS A 59 7.84 -3.48 18.32
N LYS A 60 8.51 -4.09 17.34
CA LYS A 60 8.91 -5.50 17.36
C LYS A 60 10.41 -5.68 17.61
N GLY A 61 11.24 -4.69 17.27
CA GLY A 61 12.68 -4.67 17.56
C GLY A 61 13.03 -3.64 18.64
N LYS A 62 13.77 -2.60 18.26
CA LYS A 62 14.45 -1.69 19.21
C LYS A 62 13.51 -0.94 20.17
N ASP A 63 12.26 -0.71 19.78
CA ASP A 63 11.27 0.03 20.57
C ASP A 63 10.19 -0.89 21.18
N LYS A 64 10.50 -2.19 21.32
CA LYS A 64 9.61 -3.17 21.96
C LYS A 64 9.33 -2.82 23.43
N GLY A 65 8.11 -3.10 23.87
CA GLY A 65 7.70 -2.96 25.28
C GLY A 65 7.48 -1.51 25.73
N ILE A 66 7.34 -1.32 27.05
CA ILE A 66 6.98 -0.03 27.65
C ILE A 66 8.12 0.99 27.54
N LYS A 67 9.38 0.55 27.73
CA LYS A 67 10.57 1.40 27.62
C LYS A 67 10.66 2.08 26.25
N GLY A 68 10.42 1.33 25.17
CA GLY A 68 10.40 1.88 23.81
C GLY A 68 9.28 2.91 23.58
N ALA A 69 8.08 2.63 24.09
CA ALA A 69 6.98 3.60 24.05
C ALA A 69 7.32 4.88 24.83
N PHE A 70 7.88 4.75 26.04
CA PHE A 70 8.28 5.89 26.87
C PHE A 70 9.39 6.74 26.24
N ASN A 71 10.37 6.11 25.60
CA ASN A 71 11.42 6.81 24.85
C ASN A 71 10.83 7.60 23.68
N LEU A 72 9.87 7.02 22.95
CA LEU A 72 9.16 7.74 21.90
C LEU A 72 8.36 8.90 22.47
N VAL A 73 7.63 8.72 23.57
CA VAL A 73 6.91 9.81 24.26
C VAL A 73 7.84 10.96 24.62
N LYS A 74 9.01 10.67 25.21
CA LYS A 74 10.03 11.69 25.54
C LYS A 74 10.49 12.46 24.31
N LYS A 75 10.75 11.77 23.19
CA LYS A 75 11.15 12.42 21.93
C LYS A 75 10.04 13.33 21.41
N LEU A 76 8.82 12.80 21.25
CA LEU A 76 7.69 13.55 20.72
C LEU A 76 7.28 14.74 21.60
N ARG A 77 7.43 14.62 22.93
CA ARG A 77 7.13 15.72 23.86
C ARG A 77 8.06 16.92 23.67
N LYS A 78 9.34 16.69 23.32
CA LYS A 78 10.31 17.78 23.08
C LYS A 78 9.97 18.61 21.84
N GLU A 79 9.24 18.02 20.89
CA GLU A 79 8.87 18.72 19.66
C GLU A 79 7.77 19.76 19.86
N ASN A 80 6.99 19.67 20.95
CA ASN A 80 5.87 20.57 21.25
C ASN A 80 4.86 20.67 20.10
N TYR A 81 4.29 19.53 19.67
CA TYR A 81 3.24 19.50 18.64
C TYR A 81 1.95 20.15 19.11
N ASP A 82 1.26 20.83 18.20
CA ASP A 82 -0.06 21.43 18.43
C ASP A 82 -1.19 20.43 18.19
N ILE A 83 -1.05 19.61 17.15
CA ILE A 83 -2.09 18.70 16.66
C ILE A 83 -1.48 17.33 16.37
N ALA A 84 -2.17 16.26 16.77
CA ALA A 84 -1.89 14.91 16.34
C ALA A 84 -3.09 14.29 15.62
N PHE A 85 -2.84 13.76 14.43
CA PHE A 85 -3.76 12.88 13.71
C PHE A 85 -3.38 11.43 14.01
N VAL A 86 -4.35 10.64 14.47
CA VAL A 86 -4.17 9.23 14.85
C VAL A 86 -5.09 8.33 14.02
N PRO A 87 -4.74 8.05 12.75
CA PRO A 87 -5.52 7.14 11.90
C PRO A 87 -5.61 5.71 12.44
N HIS A 88 -4.54 5.28 13.10
CA HIS A 88 -4.40 3.91 13.57
C HIS A 88 -5.20 3.71 14.87
N ARG A 89 -6.19 2.81 14.83
CA ARG A 89 -7.24 2.70 15.86
C ARG A 89 -6.85 1.99 17.16
N TYR A 90 -5.58 1.62 17.34
CA TYR A 90 -5.11 0.86 18.49
C TYR A 90 -4.80 1.73 19.72
N LEU A 91 -5.07 1.19 20.91
CA LEU A 91 -4.90 1.87 22.20
C LEU A 91 -3.49 2.49 22.37
N ARG A 92 -2.46 1.74 21.96
CA ARG A 92 -1.06 2.14 22.10
C ARG A 92 -0.75 3.47 21.37
N SER A 93 -1.36 3.70 20.21
CA SER A 93 -1.16 4.92 19.43
C SER A 93 -1.72 6.13 20.19
N SER A 94 -2.96 6.02 20.69
CA SER A 94 -3.60 7.10 21.45
C SER A 94 -2.89 7.40 22.78
N LEU A 95 -2.42 6.37 23.50
CA LEU A 95 -1.65 6.55 24.74
C LEU A 95 -0.34 7.31 24.53
N ILE A 96 0.44 6.95 23.49
CA ILE A 96 1.71 7.63 23.22
C ILE A 96 1.46 9.11 22.92
N VAL A 97 0.50 9.40 22.05
CA VAL A 97 0.14 10.78 21.68
C VAL A 97 -0.37 11.58 22.90
N PHE A 98 -1.19 10.98 23.75
CA PHE A 98 -1.67 11.60 25.00
C PHE A 98 -0.52 11.91 25.96
N PHE A 99 0.34 10.93 26.25
CA PHE A 99 1.49 11.14 27.14
C PHE A 99 2.55 12.07 26.54
N SER A 100 2.57 12.26 25.21
CA SER A 100 3.37 13.31 24.56
C SER A 100 2.85 14.73 24.81
N LYS A 101 1.72 14.90 25.53
CA LYS A 101 1.11 16.18 25.90
C LYS A 101 0.66 17.03 24.70
N ILE A 102 0.27 16.40 23.60
CA ILE A 102 -0.21 17.09 22.40
C ILE A 102 -1.66 17.55 22.68
N PRO A 103 -1.99 18.86 22.59
CA PRO A 103 -3.26 19.39 23.09
C PRO A 103 -4.46 18.98 22.23
N VAL A 104 -4.33 18.95 20.90
CA VAL A 104 -5.40 18.48 19.99
C VAL A 104 -5.05 17.10 19.45
N ARG A 105 -5.91 16.11 19.67
CA ARG A 105 -5.69 14.70 19.31
C ARG A 105 -6.91 14.17 18.58
N ILE A 106 -6.77 14.04 17.27
CA ILE A 106 -7.83 13.69 16.32
C ILE A 106 -7.74 12.20 15.98
N GLY A 107 -8.85 11.49 16.02
CA GLY A 107 -8.94 10.11 15.55
C GLY A 107 -10.39 9.62 15.51
N TYR A 108 -10.59 8.32 15.31
CA TYR A 108 -11.93 7.76 15.11
C TYR A 108 -12.65 7.40 16.41
N LYS A 109 -13.98 7.53 16.43
CA LYS A 109 -14.85 7.14 17.56
C LYS A 109 -14.75 5.67 17.94
N ASN A 110 -14.43 4.80 16.98
CA ASN A 110 -14.27 3.35 17.19
C ASN A 110 -12.81 2.94 17.50
N SER A 111 -11.94 3.90 17.85
CA SER A 111 -10.60 3.57 18.34
C SER A 111 -10.65 2.98 19.75
N GLU A 112 -9.85 1.95 20.01
CA GLU A 112 -9.66 1.35 21.33
C GLU A 112 -9.26 2.39 22.39
N GLY A 113 -8.49 3.41 21.99
CA GLY A 113 -7.99 4.47 22.85
C GLY A 113 -8.75 5.79 22.74
N LYS A 114 -10.05 5.79 22.37
CA LYS A 114 -10.83 7.01 22.11
C LYS A 114 -10.84 8.02 23.27
N ILE A 115 -10.79 7.56 24.52
CA ILE A 115 -10.77 8.42 25.73
C ILE A 115 -9.50 9.29 25.82
N PHE A 116 -8.43 8.87 25.14
CA PHE A 116 -7.17 9.62 25.07
C PHE A 116 -7.14 10.58 23.89
N LEU A 117 -8.21 10.66 23.10
CA LEU A 117 -8.40 11.60 22.00
C LEU A 117 -9.47 12.62 22.40
N ASN A 118 -9.46 13.81 21.81
CA ASN A 118 -10.42 14.88 22.16
C ASN A 118 -11.14 15.48 20.95
N LYS A 119 -10.83 15.04 19.73
CA LYS A 119 -11.59 15.32 18.51
C LYS A 119 -11.86 14.00 17.81
N LEU A 120 -13.10 13.53 17.92
CA LEU A 120 -13.50 12.21 17.41
C LEU A 120 -14.30 12.33 16.13
N ILE A 121 -13.87 11.62 15.10
CA ILE A 121 -14.52 11.54 13.79
C ILE A 121 -15.24 10.20 13.64
N GLU A 122 -16.39 10.21 12.98
CA GLU A 122 -17.14 8.99 12.69
C GLU A 122 -16.35 8.07 11.75
N TYR A 123 -16.40 6.75 11.97
CA TYR A 123 -15.71 5.81 11.09
C TYR A 123 -16.69 5.25 10.05
N ARG A 124 -16.56 5.70 8.81
CA ARG A 124 -17.45 5.35 7.70
C ARG A 124 -16.97 4.11 6.95
N LYS A 125 -17.54 2.94 7.29
CA LYS A 125 -17.18 1.64 6.68
C LYS A 125 -17.50 1.59 5.18
N ASP A 126 -18.50 2.33 4.73
CA ASP A 126 -18.95 2.43 3.35
C ASP A 126 -17.98 3.18 2.43
N LEU A 127 -17.02 3.93 2.99
CA LEU A 127 -16.04 4.70 2.23
C LEU A 127 -14.75 3.91 1.97
N HIS A 128 -14.01 4.31 0.94
CA HIS A 128 -12.64 3.87 0.73
C HIS A 128 -11.73 4.41 1.85
N GLU A 129 -10.64 3.71 2.18
CA GLU A 129 -9.74 4.10 3.27
C GLU A 129 -9.14 5.50 3.08
N VAL A 130 -8.78 5.88 1.85
CA VAL A 130 -8.33 7.26 1.53
C VAL A 130 -9.37 8.30 1.97
N ASP A 131 -10.66 8.05 1.70
CA ASP A 131 -11.73 8.96 2.07
C ASP A 131 -11.94 9.00 3.58
N ARG A 132 -11.87 7.85 4.26
CA ARG A 132 -11.91 7.79 5.73
C ARG A 132 -10.77 8.61 6.33
N LEU A 133 -9.55 8.45 5.81
CA LEU A 133 -8.38 9.19 6.27
C LEU A 133 -8.54 10.69 6.06
N LEU A 134 -9.06 11.11 4.91
CA LEU A 134 -9.36 12.51 4.64
C LEU A 134 -10.50 13.06 5.53
N GLN A 135 -11.42 12.22 6.02
CA GLN A 135 -12.42 12.68 7.00
C GLN A 135 -11.80 13.17 8.32
N LEU A 136 -10.60 12.71 8.67
CA LEU A 136 -9.90 13.20 9.85
C LEU A 136 -9.61 14.72 9.78
N VAL A 137 -9.51 15.28 8.57
CA VAL A 137 -9.36 16.73 8.35
C VAL A 137 -10.66 17.41 7.93
N GLN A 138 -11.64 16.70 7.36
CA GLN A 138 -12.91 17.29 6.87
C GLN A 138 -13.84 17.84 7.95
N GLY A 139 -13.64 17.51 9.23
CA GLY A 139 -14.29 18.23 10.34
C GLY A 139 -13.92 19.72 10.43
N ILE A 140 -13.13 20.23 9.48
CA ILE A 140 -12.60 21.58 9.35
C ILE A 140 -12.76 21.94 7.86
N ASN A 141 -13.73 22.81 7.51
CA ASN A 141 -14.08 23.29 6.15
C ASN A 141 -13.10 22.86 5.03
N ALA A 142 -13.36 21.71 4.41
CA ALA A 142 -12.44 21.13 3.43
C ALA A 142 -13.18 20.68 2.17
N ASP A 143 -13.46 21.65 1.31
CA ASP A 143 -13.83 21.36 -0.08
C ASP A 143 -12.60 21.20 -0.99
N ILE A 144 -12.83 20.42 -2.05
CA ILE A 144 -12.15 20.33 -3.35
C ILE A 144 -10.61 20.40 -3.29
N LEU A 145 -9.98 19.26 -3.00
CA LEU A 145 -8.63 18.97 -3.50
C LEU A 145 -8.64 17.57 -4.11
N GLU A 146 -7.86 17.41 -5.17
CA GLU A 146 -7.69 16.13 -5.84
C GLU A 146 -7.18 15.09 -4.83
N LYS A 147 -7.94 14.01 -4.67
CA LYS A 147 -7.58 12.89 -3.80
C LYS A 147 -6.62 12.02 -4.59
N LYS A 148 -5.32 12.29 -4.47
CA LYS A 148 -4.27 11.55 -5.19
C LYS A 148 -3.28 10.94 -4.21
N ILE A 149 -3.02 9.65 -4.39
CA ILE A 149 -1.90 8.97 -3.71
C ILE A 149 -0.62 9.44 -4.39
N GLU A 150 0.35 9.90 -3.61
CA GLU A 150 1.62 10.42 -4.14
C GLU A 150 2.81 9.73 -3.49
N LEU A 151 3.69 9.21 -4.34
CA LEU A 151 4.96 8.60 -3.96
C LEU A 151 6.09 9.30 -4.70
N PHE A 152 7.25 9.40 -4.06
CA PHE A 152 8.34 10.28 -4.50
C PHE A 152 9.65 9.51 -4.71
N PRO A 153 9.74 8.58 -5.68
CA PRO A 153 11.04 8.03 -6.07
C PRO A 153 11.96 9.17 -6.54
N ASN A 154 13.20 9.20 -6.05
CA ASN A 154 14.17 10.26 -6.38
C ASN A 154 15.02 9.92 -7.61
N LYS A 155 15.94 10.82 -7.98
CA LYS A 155 16.85 10.64 -9.13
C LYS A 155 17.71 9.36 -9.03
N ASN A 156 18.08 8.93 -7.83
CA ASN A 156 18.85 7.69 -7.65
C ASN A 156 17.97 6.46 -7.92
N ASN A 157 16.70 6.48 -7.48
CA ASN A 157 15.75 5.42 -7.83
C ASN A 157 15.54 5.37 -9.34
N GLN A 158 15.33 6.52 -9.98
CA GLN A 158 15.17 6.63 -11.44
C GLN A 158 16.37 6.04 -12.18
N LYS A 159 17.59 6.52 -11.87
CA LYS A 159 18.84 6.02 -12.47
C LYS A 159 19.03 4.51 -12.31
N LYS A 160 18.78 3.98 -11.09
CA LYS A 160 18.88 2.54 -10.84
C LYS A 160 17.90 1.74 -11.70
N ILE A 161 16.66 2.22 -11.85
CA ILE A 161 15.66 1.54 -12.70
C ILE A 161 16.01 1.69 -14.18
N ASP A 162 16.56 2.83 -14.61
CA ASP A 162 17.06 3.02 -15.99
C ASP A 162 18.14 1.97 -16.32
N GLU A 163 19.16 1.83 -15.47
CA GLU A 163 20.23 0.84 -15.64
C GLU A 163 19.70 -0.61 -15.69
N ILE A 164 18.72 -0.94 -14.83
CA ILE A 164 18.08 -2.26 -14.85
C ILE A 164 17.30 -2.46 -16.16
N PHE A 165 16.58 -1.44 -16.63
CA PHE A 165 15.77 -1.53 -17.84
C PHE A 165 16.63 -1.64 -19.09
N GLU A 166 17.73 -0.89 -19.16
CA GLU A 166 18.72 -0.97 -20.24
C GLU A 166 19.38 -2.35 -20.29
N LYS A 167 19.91 -2.83 -19.16
CA LYS A 167 20.58 -4.13 -19.07
C LYS A 167 19.69 -5.31 -19.51
N ASN A 168 18.37 -5.18 -19.35
CA ASN A 168 17.41 -6.22 -19.67
C ASN A 168 16.61 -5.96 -20.96
N ASN A 169 17.04 -4.99 -21.78
CA ASN A 169 16.38 -4.62 -23.04
C ASN A 169 14.87 -4.35 -22.88
N ILE A 170 14.49 -3.63 -21.81
CA ILE A 170 13.09 -3.29 -21.49
C ILE A 170 12.67 -1.97 -22.18
N LYS A 171 13.63 -1.14 -22.61
CA LYS A 171 13.32 0.14 -23.25
C LYS A 171 12.42 -0.09 -24.48
N ASN A 172 11.34 0.68 -24.59
CA ASN A 172 10.31 0.59 -25.63
C ASN A 172 9.48 -0.71 -25.65
N GLN A 173 9.58 -1.55 -24.62
CA GLN A 173 8.71 -2.72 -24.44
C GLN A 173 7.48 -2.33 -23.61
N LYS A 174 6.35 -3.03 -23.82
CA LYS A 174 5.25 -3.03 -22.86
C LYS A 174 5.72 -3.75 -21.59
N ILE A 175 5.36 -3.23 -20.43
CA ILE A 175 5.82 -3.72 -19.13
C ILE A 175 4.64 -4.26 -18.33
N ILE A 176 4.70 -5.56 -18.00
CA ILE A 176 3.81 -6.19 -17.04
C ILE A 176 4.57 -6.45 -15.76
N VAL A 177 4.11 -5.88 -14.65
CA VAL A 177 4.65 -6.18 -13.33
C VAL A 177 3.78 -7.26 -12.68
N ILE A 178 4.41 -8.34 -12.20
CA ILE A 178 3.73 -9.41 -11.48
C ILE A 178 4.24 -9.44 -10.03
N ALA A 179 3.29 -9.32 -9.11
CA ALA A 179 3.55 -9.23 -7.69
C ALA A 179 2.71 -10.28 -6.92
N PRO A 180 3.20 -11.52 -6.78
CA PRO A 180 2.43 -12.65 -6.25
C PRO A 180 2.42 -12.74 -4.72
N GLY A 181 3.15 -11.87 -4.03
CA GLY A 181 3.22 -11.87 -2.57
C GLY A 181 1.96 -11.31 -1.90
N SER A 182 1.69 -11.78 -0.68
CA SER A 182 0.81 -11.11 0.28
C SER A 182 1.22 -11.48 1.70
N LYS A 183 0.84 -10.64 2.67
CA LYS A 183 1.11 -10.92 4.08
C LYS A 183 0.39 -12.19 4.57
N TRP A 184 -0.75 -12.51 3.95
CA TRP A 184 -1.65 -13.59 4.35
C TRP A 184 -1.77 -14.60 3.22
N TYR A 185 -1.52 -15.87 3.52
CA TYR A 185 -1.61 -16.96 2.54
C TYR A 185 -2.97 -17.00 1.84
N THR A 186 -4.06 -16.75 2.57
CA THR A 186 -5.42 -16.77 2.00
C THR A 186 -5.72 -15.61 1.02
N LYS A 187 -4.79 -14.67 0.88
CA LYS A 187 -4.80 -13.61 -0.14
C LYS A 187 -3.84 -13.90 -1.29
N MET A 188 -3.12 -15.01 -1.28
CA MET A 188 -2.18 -15.36 -2.34
C MET A 188 -2.85 -16.26 -3.37
N TRP A 189 -3.00 -15.76 -4.59
CA TRP A 189 -3.33 -16.62 -5.73
C TRP A 189 -2.22 -17.67 -5.92
N PRO A 190 -2.54 -18.93 -6.30
CA PRO A 190 -1.55 -19.99 -6.31
C PRO A 190 -0.35 -19.66 -7.20
N THR A 191 0.85 -19.99 -6.72
CA THR A 191 2.11 -19.76 -7.46
C THR A 191 2.06 -20.39 -8.84
N GLU A 192 1.54 -21.61 -8.93
CA GLU A 192 1.42 -22.36 -10.18
C GLU A 192 0.55 -21.61 -11.21
N TYR A 193 -0.44 -20.85 -10.74
CA TYR A 193 -1.32 -20.07 -11.59
C TYR A 193 -0.63 -18.80 -12.11
N PHE A 194 0.18 -18.13 -11.28
CA PHE A 194 1.08 -17.07 -11.76
C PHE A 194 2.07 -17.61 -12.80
N ASN A 195 2.66 -18.78 -12.56
CA ASN A 195 3.61 -19.40 -13.48
C ASN A 195 2.98 -19.71 -14.85
N GLU A 196 1.74 -20.19 -14.86
CA GLU A 196 1.01 -20.42 -16.11
C GLU A 196 0.80 -19.12 -16.90
N VAL A 197 0.39 -18.03 -16.23
CA VAL A 197 0.26 -16.71 -16.86
C VAL A 197 1.62 -16.21 -17.39
N ILE A 198 2.68 -16.29 -16.59
CA ILE A 198 4.05 -15.88 -16.99
C ILE A 198 4.49 -16.64 -18.24
N LYS A 199 4.26 -17.96 -18.29
CA LYS A 199 4.65 -18.81 -19.42
C LYS A 199 3.91 -18.41 -20.69
N ARG A 200 2.62 -18.10 -20.60
CA ARG A 200 1.82 -17.71 -21.78
C ARG A 200 2.16 -16.32 -22.30
N LEU A 201 2.56 -15.41 -21.42
CA LEU A 201 3.02 -14.07 -21.80
C LEU A 201 4.39 -14.09 -22.52
N GLU A 202 5.17 -15.17 -22.40
CA GLU A 202 6.47 -15.31 -23.07
C GLU A 202 6.40 -15.17 -24.59
N ASN A 203 5.29 -15.61 -25.19
CA ASN A 203 5.09 -15.63 -26.64
C ASN A 203 4.59 -14.30 -27.22
N ILE A 204 4.35 -13.28 -26.38
CA ILE A 204 3.92 -11.97 -26.85
C ILE A 204 5.17 -11.13 -27.17
N GLU A 205 5.23 -10.64 -28.40
CA GLU A 205 6.31 -9.76 -28.84
C GLU A 205 6.23 -8.38 -28.17
N ASN A 206 7.38 -7.70 -28.08
CA ASN A 206 7.49 -6.36 -27.50
C ASN A 206 6.96 -6.25 -26.05
N LEU A 207 7.04 -7.33 -25.28
CA LEU A 207 6.57 -7.44 -23.91
C LEU A 207 7.69 -7.90 -22.96
N LYS A 208 7.80 -7.25 -21.80
CA LYS A 208 8.62 -7.71 -20.67
C LYS A 208 7.79 -7.88 -19.40
N VAL A 209 8.04 -8.98 -18.71
CA VAL A 209 7.42 -9.33 -17.42
C VAL A 209 8.42 -9.06 -16.30
N ILE A 210 8.11 -8.17 -15.38
CA ILE A 210 8.96 -7.86 -14.22
C ILE A 210 8.35 -8.53 -12.99
N LEU A 211 9.08 -9.46 -12.39
CA LEU A 211 8.65 -10.16 -11.18
C LEU A 211 9.15 -9.38 -9.96
N ILE A 212 8.23 -8.97 -9.09
CA ILE A 212 8.54 -8.17 -7.90
C ILE A 212 8.03 -8.82 -6.61
N GLY A 213 8.74 -8.57 -5.51
CA GLY A 213 8.45 -9.12 -4.20
C GLY A 213 9.55 -8.77 -3.20
N GLY A 214 9.28 -8.97 -1.91
CA GLY A 214 10.31 -8.94 -0.88
C GLY A 214 11.16 -10.21 -0.91
N LYS A 215 12.12 -10.32 0.01
CA LYS A 215 12.96 -11.51 0.12
C LYS A 215 12.16 -12.78 0.46
N ASP A 216 11.10 -12.64 1.25
CA ASP A 216 10.24 -13.76 1.63
C ASP A 216 9.51 -14.39 0.42
N GLU A 217 9.36 -13.65 -0.68
CA GLU A 217 8.76 -14.14 -1.92
C GLU A 217 9.72 -14.98 -2.78
N GLU A 218 11.03 -15.05 -2.47
CA GLU A 218 11.97 -15.95 -3.17
C GLU A 218 11.53 -17.42 -3.08
N LYS A 219 10.84 -17.79 -2.00
CA LYS A 219 10.26 -19.14 -1.80
C LYS A 219 9.13 -19.47 -2.78
N LEU A 220 8.55 -18.47 -3.47
CA LEU A 220 7.40 -18.66 -4.35
C LEU A 220 7.76 -19.28 -5.70
N LYS A 221 9.02 -19.72 -5.92
CA LYS A 221 9.46 -20.52 -7.09
C LYS A 221 8.78 -20.10 -8.41
N LEU A 222 8.76 -18.80 -8.68
CA LEU A 222 8.24 -18.28 -9.93
C LEU A 222 9.14 -18.69 -11.09
N ILE A 223 8.55 -19.08 -12.22
CA ILE A 223 9.33 -19.38 -13.42
C ILE A 223 9.95 -18.10 -13.99
N GLN A 224 11.11 -18.26 -14.62
CA GLN A 224 11.74 -17.21 -15.41
C GLN A 224 11.76 -17.63 -16.87
N THR A 225 11.22 -16.79 -17.73
CA THR A 225 11.17 -16.94 -19.18
C THR A 225 12.14 -15.95 -19.85
N LYS A 226 12.38 -16.08 -21.16
CA LYS A 226 13.24 -15.14 -21.91
C LYS A 226 12.78 -13.67 -21.85
N ASN A 227 11.48 -13.48 -21.59
CA ASN A 227 10.84 -12.17 -21.47
C ASN A 227 10.60 -11.73 -20.02
N SER A 228 11.12 -12.48 -19.05
CA SER A 228 10.98 -12.13 -17.63
C SER A 228 12.25 -11.54 -17.03
N VAL A 229 12.09 -10.63 -16.06
CA VAL A 229 13.17 -10.06 -15.26
C VAL A 229 12.80 -10.22 -13.80
N ASN A 230 13.58 -11.02 -13.06
CA ASN A 230 13.32 -11.27 -11.66
C ASN A 230 14.01 -10.25 -10.74
N LEU A 231 13.20 -9.38 -10.14
CA LEU A 231 13.61 -8.34 -9.19
C LEU A 231 13.15 -8.61 -7.75
N ILE A 232 12.63 -9.80 -7.45
CA ILE A 232 12.26 -10.22 -6.09
C ILE A 232 13.47 -10.07 -5.17
N GLY A 233 13.29 -9.39 -4.03
CA GLY A 233 14.35 -9.15 -3.05
C GLY A 233 15.44 -8.15 -3.47
N LYS A 234 15.39 -7.61 -4.70
CA LYS A 234 16.45 -6.76 -5.30
C LYS A 234 16.11 -5.27 -5.36
N THR A 235 14.87 -4.90 -5.04
CA THR A 235 14.36 -3.54 -5.11
C THR A 235 13.99 -3.00 -3.73
N SER A 236 14.28 -1.71 -3.49
CA SER A 236 13.66 -0.98 -2.38
C SER A 236 12.18 -0.66 -2.67
N LEU A 237 11.45 -0.14 -1.67
CA LEU A 237 10.05 0.25 -1.86
C LEU A 237 9.88 1.41 -2.85
N LEU A 238 10.83 2.35 -2.90
CA LEU A 238 10.79 3.43 -3.89
C LEU A 238 11.31 3.01 -5.26
N ASP A 239 12.20 2.01 -5.35
CA ASP A 239 12.52 1.37 -6.63
C ASP A 239 11.27 0.69 -7.21
N LEU A 240 10.48 0.02 -6.37
CA LEU A 240 9.20 -0.56 -6.78
C LEU A 240 8.22 0.52 -7.26
N ALA A 241 8.12 1.65 -6.56
CA ALA A 241 7.28 2.76 -6.99
C ALA A 241 7.71 3.29 -8.38
N GLU A 242 9.01 3.43 -8.62
CA GLU A 242 9.53 3.84 -9.94
C GLU A 242 9.24 2.80 -11.03
N ILE A 243 9.32 1.50 -10.73
CA ILE A 243 8.90 0.44 -11.66
C ILE A 243 7.40 0.53 -11.96
N MET A 244 6.54 0.68 -10.93
CA MET A 244 5.09 0.79 -11.11
C MET A 244 4.69 2.01 -11.94
N LYS A 245 5.39 3.14 -11.77
CA LYS A 245 5.19 4.36 -12.57
C LYS A 245 5.36 4.11 -14.07
N ARG A 246 6.21 3.17 -14.45
CA ARG A 246 6.55 2.83 -15.84
C ARG A 246 5.78 1.63 -16.37
N ALA A 247 5.09 0.89 -15.51
CA ALA A 247 4.33 -0.30 -15.88
C ALA A 247 3.11 0.05 -16.74
N ASP A 248 2.79 -0.82 -17.70
CA ASP A 248 1.55 -0.75 -18.48
C ASP A 248 0.45 -1.55 -17.78
N ILE A 249 0.81 -2.71 -17.21
CA ILE A 249 -0.11 -3.56 -16.44
C ILE A 249 0.56 -4.01 -15.14
N VAL A 250 -0.21 -4.07 -14.06
CA VAL A 250 0.20 -4.67 -12.79
C VAL A 250 -0.76 -5.80 -12.45
N LEU A 251 -0.26 -7.03 -12.39
CA LEU A 251 -1.00 -8.18 -11.87
C LEU A 251 -0.53 -8.48 -10.45
N THR A 252 -1.43 -8.40 -9.49
CA THR A 252 -1.08 -8.59 -8.08
C THR A 252 -2.24 -9.16 -7.27
N ASN A 253 -1.93 -9.70 -6.10
CA ASN A 253 -2.91 -10.06 -5.09
C ASN A 253 -3.40 -8.82 -4.33
N ASP A 254 -4.43 -8.97 -3.48
CA ASP A 254 -4.76 -8.00 -2.43
C ASP A 254 -3.58 -7.82 -1.44
N SER A 255 -2.65 -6.92 -1.80
CA SER A 255 -1.45 -6.57 -1.03
C SER A 255 -0.92 -5.17 -1.39
N SER A 256 0.14 -4.72 -0.71
CA SER A 256 0.68 -3.36 -0.87
C SER A 256 1.03 -2.90 -2.30
N PRO A 257 1.44 -3.75 -3.26
CA PRO A 257 1.68 -3.36 -4.64
C PRO A 257 0.46 -2.69 -5.31
N ILE A 258 -0.77 -3.07 -4.95
CA ILE A 258 -1.99 -2.40 -5.43
C ILE A 258 -1.94 -0.91 -5.13
N HIS A 259 -1.68 -0.57 -3.86
CA HIS A 259 -1.71 0.81 -3.39
C HIS A 259 -0.53 1.61 -3.92
N ILE A 260 0.64 0.97 -4.08
CA ILE A 260 1.81 1.61 -4.70
C ILE A 260 1.54 1.90 -6.18
N ALA A 261 0.95 0.95 -6.93
CA ALA A 261 0.58 1.17 -8.32
C ALA A 261 -0.51 2.24 -8.47
N SER A 262 -1.44 2.33 -7.51
CA SER A 262 -2.50 3.35 -7.47
C SER A 262 -1.97 4.78 -7.31
N ALA A 263 -0.68 4.98 -7.03
CA ALA A 263 -0.05 6.31 -7.02
C ALA A 263 0.20 6.87 -8.43
N PHE A 264 0.04 6.06 -9.47
CA PHE A 264 0.40 6.40 -10.85
C PHE A 264 -0.76 6.16 -11.81
N GLU A 265 -0.85 6.99 -12.85
CA GLU A 265 -1.96 6.95 -13.82
C GLU A 265 -1.77 5.90 -14.92
N LYS A 266 -0.51 5.60 -15.28
CA LYS A 266 -0.17 4.70 -16.37
C LYS A 266 -0.65 3.24 -16.15
N PRO A 267 -0.36 2.57 -15.02
CA PRO A 267 -0.62 1.14 -14.91
C PRO A 267 -2.11 0.83 -14.86
N TYR A 268 -2.53 -0.17 -15.65
CA TYR A 268 -3.80 -0.86 -15.44
C TYR A 268 -3.61 -1.97 -14.39
N ILE A 269 -4.35 -1.91 -13.28
CA ILE A 269 -4.15 -2.82 -12.15
C ILE A 269 -5.16 -3.97 -12.19
N PHE A 270 -4.70 -5.20 -12.43
CA PHE A 270 -5.46 -6.42 -12.17
C PHE A 270 -5.16 -6.90 -10.75
N ALA A 271 -6.16 -6.83 -9.88
CA ALA A 271 -6.03 -7.19 -8.48
C ALA A 271 -6.84 -8.45 -8.14
N ILE A 272 -6.15 -9.52 -7.73
CA ILE A 272 -6.80 -10.79 -7.36
C ILE A 272 -7.21 -10.76 -5.89
N PHE A 273 -8.50 -10.88 -5.63
CA PHE A 273 -9.10 -10.85 -4.30
C PHE A 273 -9.67 -12.22 -3.93
N GLY A 274 -9.15 -12.79 -2.83
CA GLY A 274 -9.58 -14.06 -2.25
C GLY A 274 -10.32 -13.88 -0.94
N ALA A 275 -9.62 -14.00 0.19
CA ALA A 275 -10.26 -13.96 1.53
C ALA A 275 -10.90 -12.61 1.93
N THR A 276 -10.63 -11.54 1.19
CA THR A 276 -11.14 -10.18 1.44
C THR A 276 -12.00 -9.73 0.27
N VAL A 277 -12.74 -8.64 0.50
CA VAL A 277 -13.71 -8.07 -0.44
C VAL A 277 -13.52 -6.56 -0.53
N LYS A 278 -13.95 -5.96 -1.66
CA LYS A 278 -13.80 -4.53 -1.92
C LYS A 278 -14.51 -3.65 -0.89
N GLU A 279 -15.61 -4.14 -0.31
CA GLU A 279 -16.46 -3.43 0.66
C GLU A 279 -15.71 -3.10 1.95
N LEU A 280 -14.56 -3.73 2.21
CA LEU A 280 -13.67 -3.35 3.30
C LEU A 280 -12.98 -1.99 3.07
N GLY A 281 -13.00 -1.46 1.84
CA GLY A 281 -12.51 -0.14 1.48
C GLY A 281 -11.00 -0.05 1.18
N PHE A 282 -10.36 -1.18 0.86
CA PHE A 282 -8.93 -1.27 0.53
C PHE A 282 -8.69 -1.76 -0.92
N TYR A 283 -9.61 -1.45 -1.82
CA TYR A 283 -9.45 -1.77 -3.24
C TYR A 283 -8.44 -0.82 -3.92
N PRO A 284 -8.01 -1.08 -5.18
CA PRO A 284 -7.14 -0.14 -5.89
C PRO A 284 -7.78 1.25 -5.98
N TYR A 285 -7.08 2.27 -5.50
CA TYR A 285 -7.55 3.66 -5.60
C TYR A 285 -7.08 4.27 -6.92
N SER A 286 -7.53 3.65 -8.02
CA SER A 286 -7.13 4.01 -9.39
C SER A 286 -8.35 3.99 -10.32
N LYS A 287 -8.36 4.89 -11.30
CA LYS A 287 -9.36 4.92 -12.39
C LYS A 287 -9.18 3.75 -13.36
N THR A 288 -7.99 3.16 -13.41
CA THR A 288 -7.60 2.09 -14.32
C THR A 288 -7.31 0.81 -13.53
N SER A 289 -8.36 0.14 -13.06
CA SER A 289 -8.21 -1.11 -12.32
C SER A 289 -9.38 -2.06 -12.49
N GLU A 290 -9.10 -3.35 -12.31
CA GLU A 290 -10.10 -4.41 -12.27
C GLU A 290 -9.80 -5.35 -11.10
N ILE A 291 -10.82 -5.60 -10.28
CA ILE A 291 -10.76 -6.60 -9.22
C ILE A 291 -11.25 -7.92 -9.79
N ILE A 292 -10.37 -8.91 -9.79
CA ILE A 292 -10.66 -10.29 -10.19
C ILE A 292 -10.96 -11.08 -8.91
N GLU A 293 -12.21 -11.54 -8.79
CA GLU A 293 -12.66 -12.21 -7.57
C GLU A 293 -13.81 -13.20 -7.82
N ASN A 294 -13.95 -14.16 -6.92
CA ASN A 294 -15.06 -15.10 -6.91
C ASN A 294 -16.15 -14.66 -5.92
N LYS A 295 -17.14 -13.89 -6.38
CA LYS A 295 -18.17 -13.25 -5.54
C LYS A 295 -19.19 -14.21 -4.92
N GLY A 296 -19.37 -15.41 -5.48
CA GLY A 296 -20.46 -16.33 -5.10
C GLY A 296 -20.19 -17.21 -3.87
N LEU A 297 -19.21 -16.87 -3.03
CA LEU A 297 -18.82 -17.72 -1.90
C LEU A 297 -19.32 -17.15 -0.58
N TYR A 298 -20.11 -17.93 0.15
CA TYR A 298 -20.66 -17.55 1.47
C TYR A 298 -19.60 -17.19 2.51
N CYS A 299 -18.41 -17.78 2.40
CA CYS A 299 -17.31 -17.59 3.35
C CYS A 299 -16.47 -16.32 3.10
N ARG A 300 -16.86 -15.47 2.13
CA ARG A 300 -16.16 -14.21 1.80
C ARG A 300 -16.94 -13.00 2.33
N PRO A 301 -16.27 -12.05 3.01
CA PRO A 301 -14.87 -12.10 3.45
C PRO A 301 -14.67 -13.09 4.60
N CYS A 302 -13.50 -13.74 4.66
CA CYS A 302 -13.11 -14.61 5.77
C CYS A 302 -12.74 -13.82 7.04
N GLY A 303 -12.56 -12.51 6.92
CA GLY A 303 -12.20 -11.60 8.01
C GLY A 303 -11.72 -10.24 7.47
N LEU A 304 -11.31 -9.34 8.37
CA LEU A 304 -10.88 -7.98 8.01
C LEU A 304 -9.57 -7.93 7.21
N HIS A 305 -8.68 -8.91 7.42
CA HIS A 305 -7.33 -8.90 6.85
C HIS A 305 -6.95 -10.17 6.09
N GLY A 306 -7.77 -11.22 6.11
CA GLY A 306 -7.37 -12.56 5.72
C GLY A 306 -6.62 -13.31 6.85
N GLY A 307 -6.09 -14.49 6.53
CA GLY A 307 -5.38 -15.36 7.46
C GLY A 307 -4.35 -16.28 6.79
N ASN A 308 -3.66 -17.08 7.61
CA ASN A 308 -2.64 -18.02 7.15
C ASN A 308 -3.20 -19.34 6.62
N ASN A 309 -4.46 -19.67 6.92
CA ASN A 309 -5.16 -20.88 6.46
C ASN A 309 -6.56 -20.52 6.01
N CYS A 310 -7.07 -21.22 4.99
CA CYS A 310 -8.46 -21.09 4.56
C CYS A 310 -9.36 -21.75 5.62
N PRO A 311 -10.32 -21.03 6.24
CA PRO A 311 -11.15 -21.59 7.31
C PRO A 311 -12.00 -22.78 6.82
N GLU A 312 -12.43 -22.74 5.56
CA GLU A 312 -13.24 -23.79 4.94
C GLU A 312 -12.39 -24.90 4.26
N GLY A 313 -11.06 -24.81 4.29
CA GLY A 313 -10.12 -25.78 3.69
C GLY A 313 -10.10 -25.85 2.15
N HIS A 314 -11.19 -25.50 1.46
CA HIS A 314 -11.31 -25.70 0.00
C HIS A 314 -10.56 -24.66 -0.85
N PHE A 315 -10.29 -23.47 -0.32
CA PHE A 315 -9.58 -22.36 -0.99
C PHE A 315 -10.11 -21.98 -2.39
N LYS A 316 -11.44 -22.11 -2.57
CA LYS A 316 -12.14 -21.91 -3.86
C LYS A 316 -12.08 -20.45 -4.31
N CYS A 317 -12.00 -19.51 -3.36
CA CYS A 317 -11.89 -18.07 -3.67
C CYS A 317 -10.68 -17.75 -4.54
N MET A 318 -9.59 -18.51 -4.41
CA MET A 318 -8.41 -18.39 -5.26
C MET A 318 -8.35 -19.45 -6.36
N LYS A 319 -8.64 -20.72 -6.03
CA LYS A 319 -8.50 -21.84 -7.00
C LYS A 319 -9.50 -21.84 -8.16
N GLN A 320 -10.64 -21.16 -8.02
CA GLN A 320 -11.64 -21.03 -9.09
C GLN A 320 -11.37 -19.84 -10.01
N ILE A 321 -10.47 -18.93 -9.63
CA ILE A 321 -9.95 -17.90 -10.54
C ILE A 321 -8.87 -18.59 -11.38
N LYS A 322 -9.24 -19.07 -12.57
CA LYS A 322 -8.34 -19.85 -13.43
C LYS A 322 -7.35 -18.95 -14.18
N PRO A 323 -6.12 -19.44 -14.44
CA PRO A 323 -5.13 -18.69 -15.21
C PRO A 323 -5.61 -18.24 -16.59
N ASP A 324 -6.40 -19.06 -17.28
CA ASP A 324 -7.04 -18.72 -18.56
C ASP A 324 -7.78 -17.39 -18.50
N TYR A 325 -8.68 -17.24 -17.52
CA TYR A 325 -9.48 -16.05 -17.32
C TYR A 325 -8.61 -14.80 -17.09
N VAL A 326 -7.57 -14.92 -16.26
CA VAL A 326 -6.66 -13.81 -15.94
C VAL A 326 -5.81 -13.45 -17.16
N TYR A 327 -5.32 -14.43 -17.89
CA TYR A 327 -4.51 -14.22 -19.10
C TYR A 327 -5.33 -13.53 -20.20
N GLU A 328 -6.55 -13.98 -20.47
CA GLU A 328 -7.44 -13.38 -21.47
C GLU A 328 -7.71 -11.90 -21.17
N LYS A 329 -7.93 -11.57 -19.90
CA LYS A 329 -8.09 -10.18 -19.43
C LYS A 329 -6.85 -9.33 -19.72
N ILE A 330 -5.66 -9.87 -19.44
CA ILE A 330 -4.38 -9.19 -19.71
C ILE A 330 -4.20 -8.97 -21.22
N VAL A 331 -4.40 -10.01 -22.04
CA VAL A 331 -4.24 -9.92 -23.50
C VAL A 331 -5.23 -8.92 -24.11
N LYS A 332 -6.49 -8.96 -23.68
CA LYS A 332 -7.49 -7.98 -24.10
C LYS A 332 -7.03 -6.55 -23.80
N LYS A 333 -6.52 -6.31 -22.58
CA LYS A 333 -6.04 -4.98 -22.18
C LYS A 333 -4.79 -4.54 -22.97
N LEU A 334 -3.89 -5.47 -23.30
CA LEU A 334 -2.75 -5.18 -24.16
C LEU A 334 -3.19 -4.74 -25.56
N GLY A 335 -4.22 -5.39 -26.13
CA GLY A 335 -4.78 -5.05 -27.44
C GLY A 335 -5.44 -3.66 -27.48
N GLU A 336 -6.14 -3.26 -26.41
CA GLU A 336 -6.74 -1.92 -26.29
C GLU A 336 -5.70 -0.78 -26.28
N ASN A 337 -4.47 -1.05 -25.84
CA ASN A 337 -3.40 -0.06 -25.71
C ASN A 337 -2.53 0.07 -26.99
N ASN A 338 -2.95 -0.55 -28.10
CA ASN A 338 -2.29 -0.51 -29.41
C ASN A 338 -3.13 0.23 -30.48
N GLY A 339 -4.31 0.73 -30.13
CA GLY A 339 -5.10 1.69 -30.91
C GLY A 339 -5.12 3.03 -30.19
#